data_AF-A0A2N4YRB9-F1
#
_entry.id   AF-A0A2N4YRB9-F1
#
_cell.length_a   1.000
_cell.length_b   1.000
_cell.length_c   1.000
_cell.angle_alpha   90.00
_cell.angle_beta   90.00
_cell.angle_gamma   90.00
#
_symmetry.space_group_name_H-M   'P 1'
#
loop_
_entity.id
_entity.type
_entity.pdbx_description
1 polymer ?
#
loop_
_entity_poly.entity_id
_entity_poly.type
_entity_poly.pdbx_seq_one_letter_code
_entity_poly.pdbx_strand_id
1 'polypeptide(L)'
;MPQKIQLEQISLAADRPLVSDVSFTLRRGQVLALLGSSGCGKSLTCAAALGMLPPGVRQTAGRVLLDGIPVHGEQLRGTTIATIMQNPRSAFNPLQT
;
A
#
# COMPACT_ATOMS: atom_id res chain seq x y z
N MET A 1 -12.51 -3.32 15.94
CA MET A 1 -12.31 -3.86 14.58
C MET A 1 -12.54 -2.73 13.57
N PRO A 2 -11.55 -2.36 12.74
CA PRO A 2 -11.63 -1.13 11.95
C PRO A 2 -12.72 -1.17 10.87
N GLN A 3 -13.33 -0.03 10.57
CA GLN A 3 -14.47 0.09 9.65
C GLN A 3 -14.04 0.50 8.24
N LYS A 4 -12.94 1.24 8.09
CA LYS A 4 -12.41 1.68 6.80
C LYS A 4 -10.92 1.99 6.87
N ILE A 5 -10.27 1.82 5.71
CA ILE A 5 -8.95 2.36 5.43
C ILE A 5 -9.06 3.35 4.27
N GLN A 6 -8.29 4.43 4.35
CA GLN A 6 -8.30 5.50 3.37
C GLN A 6 -6.87 5.80 2.94
N LEU A 7 -6.66 5.94 1.63
CA LEU A 7 -5.49 6.60 1.07
C LEU A 7 -5.97 7.96 0.57
N GLU A 8 -5.29 9.03 1.00
CA GLU A 8 -5.59 10.39 0.58
C GLU A 8 -4.36 10.96 -0.13
N GLN A 9 -4.53 11.32 -1.40
CA GLN A 9 -3.59 12.11 -2.21
C GLN A 9 -2.18 11.49 -2.30
N ILE A 10 -2.09 10.16 -2.32
CA ILE A 10 -0.81 9.45 -2.34
C ILE A 10 -0.06 9.78 -3.63
N SER A 11 1.11 10.38 -3.48
CA SER A 11 2.03 10.68 -4.58
C SER A 11 3.41 10.11 -4.28
N LEU A 12 4.01 9.45 -5.27
CA LEU A 12 5.25 8.70 -5.15
C LEU A 12 6.24 9.14 -6.22
N ALA A 13 7.51 9.25 -5.83
CA ALA A 13 8.59 9.60 -6.75
C ALA A 13 9.88 8.84 -6.44
N ALA A 14 10.69 8.64 -7.48
CA ALA A 14 12.12 8.32 -7.37
C ALA A 14 12.91 9.49 -7.98
N ASP A 15 13.66 9.25 -9.05
CA ASP A 15 14.29 10.30 -9.89
C ASP A 15 13.25 11.05 -10.74
N ARG A 16 12.05 10.47 -10.87
CA ARG A 16 10.89 11.04 -11.56
C ARG A 16 9.60 10.70 -10.81
N PRO A 17 8.49 11.42 -11.06
CA PRO A 17 7.17 11.03 -10.58
C PRO A 17 6.79 9.62 -11.07
N LEU A 18 6.25 8.81 -10.16
CA LEU A 18 5.81 7.42 -10.44
C LEU A 18 4.31 7.23 -10.26
N VAL A 19 3.74 7.88 -9.24
CA VAL A 19 2.30 7.89 -8.93
C VAL A 19 1.94 9.31 -8.51
N SER A 20 0.81 9.82 -9.01
CA SER A 20 0.35 11.18 -8.71
C SER A 20 -1.08 11.12 -8.17
N ASP A 21 -1.28 11.71 -7.01
CA ASP A 21 -2.60 11.97 -6.41
C ASP A 21 -3.58 10.77 -6.46
N VAL A 22 -3.23 9.68 -5.80
CA VAL A 22 -4.14 8.54 -5.66
C VAL A 22 -4.91 8.63 -4.35
N SER A 23 -6.24 8.67 -4.46
CA SER A 23 -7.16 8.67 -3.31
C SER A 23 -8.21 7.58 -3.45
N PHE A 24 -8.38 6.75 -2.42
CA PHE A 24 -9.50 5.81 -2.34
C PHE A 24 -9.82 5.41 -0.90
N THR A 25 -11.01 4.87 -0.70
CA THR A 25 -11.46 4.32 0.59
C THR A 25 -11.91 2.88 0.40
N LEU A 26 -11.40 1.98 1.23
CA LEU A 26 -11.89 0.60 1.34
C LEU A 26 -12.64 0.46 2.68
N ARG A 27 -13.94 0.17 2.62
CA ARG A 27 -14.75 -0.10 3.82
C ARG A 27 -14.81 -1.58 4.14
N ARG A 28 -15.09 -1.88 5.40
CA ARG A 28 -15.38 -3.24 5.88
C ARG A 28 -16.48 -3.88 5.03
N GLY A 29 -16.27 -5.14 4.66
CA GLY A 29 -17.19 -5.91 3.82
C GLY A 29 -17.14 -5.57 2.33
N GLN A 30 -16.32 -4.60 1.91
CA GLN A 30 -16.12 -4.29 0.49
C GLN A 30 -14.91 -5.02 -0.06
N VAL A 31 -14.98 -5.31 -1.36
CA VAL A 31 -13.84 -5.71 -2.18
C VAL A 31 -13.55 -4.56 -3.13
N LEU A 32 -12.31 -4.08 -3.12
CA LEU A 32 -11.82 -3.04 -4.02
C LEU A 32 -10.78 -3.64 -4.95
N ALA A 33 -10.96 -3.45 -6.25
CA ALA A 33 -9.99 -3.85 -7.27
C ALA A 33 -9.31 -2.60 -7.85
N LEU A 34 -7.98 -2.55 -7.76
CA LEU A 34 -7.18 -1.54 -8.43
C LEU A 34 -6.71 -2.08 -9.78
N LEU A 35 -7.26 -1.54 -10.87
CA LEU A 35 -7.00 -2.00 -12.24
C LEU A 35 -6.13 -1.00 -13.03
N GLY A 36 -5.45 -1.48 -14.06
CA GLY A 36 -4.59 -0.66 -14.93
C GLY A 36 -3.47 -1.46 -15.58
N SER A 37 -2.76 -0.86 -16.53
CA SER A 37 -1.66 -1.50 -17.28
C SER A 37 -0.47 -1.88 -16.39
N SER A 38 0.35 -2.84 -16.83
CA SER A 38 1.61 -3.15 -16.14
C SER A 38 2.48 -1.89 -16.00
N GLY A 39 3.09 -1.68 -14.83
CA GLY A 39 3.93 -0.52 -14.57
C GLY A 39 3.21 0.78 -14.19
N CYS A 40 1.87 0.84 -14.21
CA CYS A 40 1.13 2.09 -13.88
C CYS A 40 1.09 2.46 -12.38
N GLY A 41 1.87 1.79 -11.53
CA GLY A 41 2.00 2.14 -10.11
C GLY A 41 1.06 1.43 -9.13
N LYS A 42 0.20 0.50 -9.55
CA LYS A 42 -0.74 -0.22 -8.64
C LYS A 42 -0.05 -0.83 -7.42
N SER A 43 0.99 -1.64 -7.65
CA SER A 43 1.72 -2.32 -6.59
C SER A 43 2.50 -1.33 -5.72
N LEU A 44 3.00 -0.23 -6.31
CA LEU A 44 3.65 0.85 -5.57
C LEU A 44 2.68 1.59 -4.66
N THR A 45 1.45 1.86 -5.11
CA THR A 45 0.40 2.46 -4.27
C THR A 45 0.07 1.56 -3.08
N CYS A 46 -0.08 0.25 -3.30
CA CYS A 46 -0.32 -0.69 -2.21
C CYS A 46 0.88 -0.80 -1.26
N ALA A 47 2.11 -0.80 -1.79
CA ALA A 47 3.33 -0.82 -0.99
C ALA A 47 3.47 0.45 -0.14
N ALA A 48 3.13 1.63 -0.69
CA ALA A 48 3.11 2.89 0.03
C ALA A 48 2.14 2.86 1.22
N ALA A 49 0.92 2.34 1.01
CA ALA A 49 -0.08 2.21 2.07
C ALA A 49 0.42 1.41 3.28
N LEU A 50 1.39 0.53 3.05
CA LEU A 50 1.94 -0.40 4.03
C LEU A 50 3.35 -0.03 4.47
N GLY A 51 3.92 1.10 4.04
CA GLY A 51 5.30 1.47 4.40
C GLY A 51 6.34 0.47 3.88
N MET A 52 6.13 -0.08 2.68
CA MET A 52 6.98 -1.10 2.03
C MET A 52 7.55 -0.62 0.69
N LEU A 53 7.75 0.68 0.53
CA LEU A 53 8.32 1.21 -0.70
C LEU A 53 9.73 0.64 -0.94
N PRO A 54 10.07 0.28 -2.19
CA PRO A 54 11.41 -0.19 -2.50
C PRO A 54 12.44 0.94 -2.34
N PRO A 55 13.74 0.61 -2.16
CA PRO A 55 14.80 1.61 -2.07
C PRO A 55 14.77 2.61 -3.23
N GLY A 56 15.02 3.89 -2.93
CA GLY A 56 15.01 4.98 -3.91
C GLY A 56 13.62 5.54 -4.25
N VAL A 57 12.53 4.85 -3.85
CA VAL A 57 11.17 5.38 -3.99
C VAL A 57 10.72 5.99 -2.68
N ARG A 58 10.17 7.21 -2.73
CA ARG A 58 9.63 7.93 -1.58
C ARG A 58 8.20 8.40 -1.85
N GLN A 59 7.40 8.43 -0.79
CA GLN A 59 6.14 9.13 -0.80
C GLN A 59 6.42 10.64 -0.64
N THR A 60 5.98 11.44 -1.59
CA THR A 60 6.19 12.90 -1.60
C THR A 60 4.98 13.67 -1.08
N ALA A 61 3.79 13.06 -1.10
CA ALA A 61 2.57 13.65 -0.58
C ALA A 61 1.54 12.59 -0.17
N GLY A 62 0.50 13.05 0.52
CA GLY A 62 -0.63 12.21 0.94
C GLY A 62 -0.41 11.52 2.28
N ARG A 63 -1.39 10.71 2.68
CA ARG A 63 -1.39 9.97 3.96
C ARG A 63 -2.31 8.77 3.91
N VAL A 64 -2.10 7.84 4.83
CA VAL A 64 -2.97 6.69 5.09
C VAL A 64 -3.75 6.96 6.37
N LEU A 65 -5.05 6.63 6.37
CA LEU A 65 -5.90 6.76 7.54
C LEU A 65 -6.59 5.43 7.84
N LEU A 66 -6.66 5.08 9.12
CA LEU A 66 -7.48 4.00 9.64
C LEU A 66 -8.64 4.62 10.43
N ASP A 67 -9.87 4.42 9.98
CA ASP A 67 -11.06 5.05 10.57
C ASP A 67 -10.97 6.57 10.74
N GLY A 68 -10.27 7.25 9.82
CA GLY A 68 -10.09 8.71 9.83
C GLY A 68 -8.91 9.19 10.69
N ILE A 69 -8.18 8.27 11.33
CA ILE A 69 -6.99 8.59 12.12
C ILE A 69 -5.74 8.35 11.24
N PRO A 70 -4.85 9.35 11.08
CA PRO A 70 -3.58 9.15 10.36
C PRO A 70 -2.74 8.04 10.99
N VAL A 71 -2.19 7.17 10.15
CA VAL A 71 -1.38 6.03 10.56
C VAL A 71 -0.16 5.88 9.67
N HIS A 72 0.91 5.30 10.22
CA HIS A 72 2.05 4.86 9.44
C HIS A 72 1.85 3.42 8.98
N GLY A 73 2.24 3.11 7.75
CA GLY A 73 1.99 1.79 7.15
C GLY A 73 2.60 0.63 7.94
N GLU A 74 3.73 0.88 8.62
CA GLU A 74 4.41 -0.07 9.51
C GLU A 74 3.52 -0.57 10.64
N GLN A 75 2.64 0.28 11.15
CA GLN A 75 1.74 -0.03 12.27
C GLN A 75 0.60 -0.97 11.86
N LEU A 76 0.31 -1.06 10.55
CA LEU A 76 -0.81 -1.81 10.02
C LEU A 76 -0.45 -3.26 9.70
N ARG A 77 0.82 -3.53 9.36
CA ARG A 77 1.28 -4.83 8.87
C ARG A 77 1.16 -5.90 9.97
N GLY A 78 0.55 -7.03 9.64
CA GLY A 78 0.48 -8.21 10.52
C GLY A 78 -0.54 -8.11 11.66
N THR A 79 -1.12 -6.93 11.90
CA THR A 79 -2.16 -6.71 12.92
C THR A 79 -3.51 -6.41 12.28
N THR A 80 -3.53 -5.42 11.38
CA THR A 80 -4.73 -4.92 10.71
C THR A 80 -4.80 -5.34 9.25
N ILE A 81 -3.64 -5.35 8.58
CA ILE A 81 -3.52 -5.69 7.17
C ILE A 81 -2.49 -6.80 7.00
N ALA A 82 -2.91 -7.86 6.32
CA ALA A 82 -2.03 -8.89 5.79
C ALA A 82 -1.89 -8.67 4.27
N THR A 83 -0.71 -8.97 3.73
CA THR A 83 -0.44 -8.84 2.30
C THR A 83 0.08 -10.16 1.75
N ILE A 84 -0.46 -10.56 0.61
CA ILE A 84 0.10 -11.62 -0.23
C ILE A 84 0.84 -10.91 -1.36
N MET A 85 2.16 -11.10 -1.43
CA MET A 85 2.99 -10.42 -2.43
C MET A 85 2.72 -10.97 -3.83
N GLN A 86 3.07 -10.19 -4.86
CA GLN A 86 2.89 -10.62 -6.27
C GLN A 86 3.61 -11.93 -6.59
N ASN A 87 4.77 -12.17 -5.98
CA ASN A 87 5.45 -13.46 -6.03
C ASN A 87 5.62 -13.98 -4.59
N PRO A 88 4.63 -14.68 -4.03
CA PRO A 88 4.70 -15.12 -2.64
C PRO A 88 5.73 -16.24 -2.45
N ARG A 89 6.06 -17.00 -3.50
CA ARG A 89 7.02 -18.10 -3.44
C ARG A 89 8.45 -17.62 -3.23
N SER A 90 8.80 -16.43 -3.72
CA SER A 90 10.15 -15.88 -3.50
C SER A 90 10.42 -15.50 -2.04
N ALA A 91 9.37 -15.32 -1.23
CA ALA A 91 9.50 -15.08 0.21
C ALA A 91 9.58 -16.37 1.04
N PHE A 92 9.35 -17.53 0.43
CA PHE A 92 9.37 -18.82 1.11
C PHE A 92 10.78 -19.39 1.12
N ASN A 93 11.40 -19.46 2.30
CA ASN A 93 12.66 -20.17 2.50
C ASN A 93 12.34 -21.60 3.01
N PRO A 94 12.50 -22.65 2.18
CA PRO A 94 12.15 -24.02 2.56
C PRO A 94 13.01 -24.58 3.71
N LEU A 95 14.10 -23.92 4.08
CA LEU A 95 14.97 -24.30 5.18
C LEU A 95 14.66 -23.57 6.50
N GLN A 96 13.67 -22.68 6.50
CA GLN A 96 13.18 -21.99 7.69
C GLN A 96 11.67 -22.23 7.82
N THR A 97 11.28 -22.94 8.89
CA THR A 97 9.90 -23.12 9.33
C THR A 97 9.45 -22.00 10.26
#